data_AF-A0AAV9NGI4-F1
#
_entry.id   AF-A0AAV9NGI4-F1
#
_cell.length_a   1.000
_cell.length_b   1.000
_cell.length_c   1.000
_cell.angle_alpha   90.00
_cell.angle_beta   90.00
_cell.angle_gamma   90.00
#
_symmetry.space_group_name_H-M   'P 1'
#
loop_
_entity.id
_entity.type
_entity.pdbx_description
1 polymer ?
#
loop_
_entity_poly.entity_id
_entity_poly.type
_entity_poly.pdbx_seq_one_letter_code
_entity_poly.pdbx_strand_id
1 'polypeptide(L)'
;MPESPLPASPYPGQRLRKPLTDNCINEWRDNPKYNNPDDSNPAYLAALKDHEFLDQVESYFDRFLAVVRAPKFRRLLLLIIVLSLSAFFLLTRIIEPFVEEETAVWTSLIANTTTSTTGIFGTNVRPHFPNMIHLQDLDPALLPGSSKRKQHKGVEAKKRLIFIGDIHGCKDELEDLLKAAHFNPATDHLIATGDIVMKGPDTAGVIDILRGCKASCVRGNHEDRLLLVAEDLKATSLRSNKGPGNGIDLGHEAESFKADSPERKLALSLSADQLAYLKACPVILRVGELKAFGGEAVVVHAGLVPGLALEDQDPASVMNMRIVDLKTHVPSKLHEKEGSIPWYVLWKKHQQLAPAQQHLADLRDSGKWKSAVKPTTIIYGHDAKKGLQINKYTKGLDSNCVRGGKLSALVVDEKGKQEVVQVPCRDERQVAS
;
A
#
# COMPACT_ATOMS: atom_id res chain seq x y z
N MET A 1 39.50 -60.48 -71.39
CA MET A 1 39.50 -60.16 -69.94
C MET A 1 39.87 -58.69 -69.81
N PRO A 2 39.00 -57.76 -69.35
CA PRO A 2 37.54 -57.78 -69.18
C PRO A 2 36.85 -56.90 -70.26
N GLU A 3 35.74 -57.33 -70.87
CA GLU A 3 34.32 -57.12 -70.50
C GLU A 3 33.76 -55.70 -70.78
N SER A 4 33.01 -55.61 -71.87
CA SER A 4 32.01 -54.58 -72.16
C SER A 4 30.84 -54.66 -71.16
N PRO A 5 30.15 -53.54 -70.91
CA PRO A 5 28.70 -53.56 -71.12
C PRO A 5 28.15 -52.31 -71.84
N LEU A 6 27.44 -52.60 -72.94
CA LEU A 6 26.18 -52.06 -73.50
C LEU A 6 25.74 -50.58 -73.38
N PRO A 7 24.96 -50.07 -74.37
CA PRO A 7 24.72 -48.65 -74.58
C PRO A 7 23.52 -48.11 -73.78
N ALA A 8 23.61 -46.85 -73.33
CA ALA A 8 22.47 -46.12 -72.78
C ALA A 8 21.67 -45.44 -73.90
N SER A 9 20.41 -45.87 -74.01
CA SER A 9 19.35 -45.34 -74.86
C SER A 9 19.07 -43.84 -74.61
N PRO A 10 18.77 -43.03 -75.65
CA PRO A 10 18.26 -41.68 -75.48
C PRO A 10 16.74 -41.75 -75.31
N TYR A 11 16.24 -41.40 -74.13
CA TYR A 11 14.81 -41.21 -73.91
C TYR A 11 14.51 -39.83 -73.28
N PRO A 12 13.30 -39.29 -73.53
CA PRO A 12 13.13 -37.97 -74.10
C PRO A 12 12.21 -37.14 -73.19
N GLY A 13 12.74 -36.12 -72.53
CA GLY A 13 12.09 -35.62 -71.32
C GLY A 13 11.80 -34.13 -71.23
N GLN A 14 12.05 -33.30 -72.25
CA GLN A 14 11.68 -31.88 -72.17
C GLN A 14 11.08 -31.40 -73.49
N ARG A 15 9.79 -31.67 -73.66
CA ARG A 15 8.93 -30.84 -74.51
C ARG A 15 8.92 -29.43 -73.89
N LEU A 16 9.75 -28.53 -74.43
CA LEU A 16 9.48 -27.10 -74.37
C LEU A 16 8.13 -26.89 -75.08
N ARG A 17 7.04 -26.93 -74.31
CA ARG A 17 5.72 -26.55 -74.79
C ARG A 17 5.76 -25.04 -75.03
N LYS A 18 6.09 -24.66 -76.26
CA LYS A 18 5.67 -23.36 -76.78
C LYS A 18 4.14 -23.25 -76.59
N PRO A 19 3.61 -22.08 -76.23
CA PRO A 19 2.18 -21.89 -76.04
C PRO A 19 1.41 -22.33 -77.30
N LEU A 20 0.20 -22.86 -77.13
CA LEU A 20 -0.64 -23.39 -78.24
C LEU A 20 -0.86 -22.40 -79.38
N THR A 21 -0.68 -21.11 -79.13
CA THR A 21 -0.70 -20.01 -80.11
C THR A 21 0.37 -20.15 -81.19
N ASP A 22 1.49 -20.82 -80.91
CA ASP A 22 2.58 -21.02 -81.88
C ASP A 22 2.30 -22.13 -82.90
N ASN A 23 1.29 -22.97 -82.67
CA ASN A 23 0.89 -24.04 -83.59
C ASN A 23 -0.35 -23.70 -84.44
N CYS A 24 -0.92 -22.51 -84.28
CA CYS A 24 -2.01 -22.02 -85.13
C CYS A 24 -1.43 -21.42 -86.41
N ILE A 25 -1.48 -22.20 -87.50
CA ILE A 25 -1.14 -21.73 -88.85
C ILE A 25 -2.44 -21.27 -89.52
N ASN A 26 -2.94 -20.10 -89.11
CA ASN A 26 -4.09 -19.48 -89.76
C ASN A 26 -3.55 -18.51 -90.83
N GLU A 27 -4.13 -18.51 -92.03
CA GLU A 27 -3.72 -17.71 -93.22
C GLU A 27 -3.62 -16.19 -93.01
N TRP A 28 -3.97 -15.70 -91.82
CA TRP A 28 -3.90 -14.29 -91.45
C TRP A 28 -2.48 -13.83 -91.14
N ARG A 29 -1.58 -14.73 -90.74
CA ARG A 29 -0.21 -14.38 -90.29
C ARG A 29 0.69 -13.88 -91.43
N ASP A 30 0.44 -14.37 -92.65
CA ASP A 30 1.23 -14.04 -93.86
C ASP A 30 0.47 -13.14 -94.85
N ASN A 31 -0.71 -12.64 -94.48
CA ASN A 31 -1.53 -11.79 -95.34
C ASN A 31 -1.18 -10.30 -95.14
N PRO A 32 -0.61 -9.61 -96.16
CA PRO A 32 -0.21 -8.19 -96.04
C PRO A 32 -1.39 -7.24 -95.81
N LYS A 33 -2.65 -7.70 -95.95
CA LYS A 33 -3.85 -6.93 -95.64
C LYS A 33 -4.05 -6.65 -94.14
N TYR A 34 -3.45 -7.45 -93.26
CA TYR A 34 -3.63 -7.34 -91.79
C TYR A 34 -2.33 -7.03 -91.02
N ASN A 35 -1.18 -6.96 -91.70
CA ASN A 35 0.13 -6.66 -91.12
C ASN A 35 0.51 -5.18 -91.18
N ASN A 36 -0.47 -4.28 -91.35
CA ASN A 36 -0.22 -2.85 -91.26
C ASN A 36 -0.73 -2.34 -89.91
N PRO A 37 0.13 -2.19 -88.88
CA PRO A 37 -0.26 -1.44 -87.71
C PRO A 37 -0.37 0.00 -88.17
N ASP A 38 -1.59 0.53 -88.20
CA ASP A 38 -1.77 1.96 -88.31
C ASP A 38 -1.32 2.57 -86.97
N ASP A 39 -0.03 2.84 -86.85
CA ASP A 39 0.63 3.47 -85.69
C ASP A 39 0.10 4.90 -85.42
N SER A 40 -0.87 5.38 -86.21
CA SER A 40 -1.58 6.65 -86.02
C SER A 40 -2.98 6.49 -85.39
N ASN A 41 -3.46 5.27 -85.13
CA ASN A 41 -4.77 5.04 -84.51
C ASN A 41 -4.75 5.38 -83.00
N PRO A 42 -5.47 6.43 -82.56
CA PRO A 42 -5.44 6.89 -81.16
C PRO A 42 -5.93 5.83 -80.17
N ALA A 43 -6.87 4.96 -80.57
CA ALA A 43 -7.42 3.92 -79.71
C ALA A 43 -6.43 2.77 -79.47
N TYR A 44 -5.59 2.45 -80.45
CA TYR A 44 -4.55 1.41 -80.33
C TYR A 44 -3.39 1.89 -79.44
N LEU A 45 -2.95 3.15 -79.62
CA LEU A 45 -1.94 3.79 -78.78
C LEU A 45 -2.40 4.01 -77.33
N ALA A 46 -3.70 4.31 -77.11
CA ALA A 46 -4.27 4.40 -75.78
C ALA A 46 -4.30 3.03 -75.07
N ALA A 47 -4.73 1.97 -75.78
CA ALA A 47 -4.71 0.61 -75.23
C ALA A 47 -3.28 0.10 -74.93
N LEU A 48 -2.28 0.45 -75.75
CA LEU A 48 -0.87 0.15 -75.51
C LEU A 48 -0.33 0.87 -74.26
N LYS A 49 -0.68 2.15 -74.06
CA LYS A 49 -0.32 2.90 -72.84
C LYS A 49 -1.01 2.36 -71.60
N ASP A 50 -2.27 1.94 -71.71
CA ASP A 50 -2.99 1.31 -70.60
C ASP A 50 -2.36 -0.04 -70.23
N HIS A 51 -1.94 -0.85 -71.21
CA HIS A 51 -1.20 -2.09 -70.97
C HIS A 51 0.20 -1.86 -70.38
N GLU A 52 0.95 -0.88 -70.88
CA GLU A 52 2.28 -0.53 -70.34
C GLU A 52 2.19 0.00 -68.90
N PHE A 53 1.16 0.79 -68.60
CA PHE A 53 0.87 1.24 -67.23
C PHE A 53 0.52 0.07 -66.31
N LEU A 54 -0.36 -0.84 -66.74
CA LEU A 54 -0.74 -2.01 -65.94
C LEU A 54 0.46 -2.95 -65.71
N ASP A 55 1.30 -3.18 -66.71
CA ASP A 55 2.53 -3.97 -66.59
C ASP A 55 3.53 -3.32 -65.63
N GLN A 56 3.63 -1.99 -65.66
CA GLN A 56 4.47 -1.24 -64.74
C GLN A 56 3.95 -1.35 -63.30
N VAL A 57 2.63 -1.25 -63.11
CA VAL A 57 1.97 -1.46 -61.81
C VAL A 57 2.18 -2.89 -61.33
N GLU A 58 2.00 -3.91 -62.17
CA GLU A 58 2.27 -5.32 -61.84
C GLU A 58 3.74 -5.53 -61.46
N SER A 59 4.69 -4.93 -62.16
CA SER A 59 6.11 -4.99 -61.82
C SER A 59 6.42 -4.37 -60.45
N TYR A 60 5.79 -3.23 -60.13
CA TYR A 60 5.92 -2.62 -58.79
C TYR A 60 5.30 -3.52 -57.71
N PHE A 61 4.13 -4.10 -57.98
CA PHE A 61 3.49 -5.06 -57.08
C PHE A 61 4.33 -6.31 -56.86
N ASP A 62 4.94 -6.87 -57.90
CA ASP A 62 5.80 -8.05 -57.79
C ASP A 62 7.09 -7.76 -57.03
N ARG A 63 7.71 -6.60 -57.25
CA ARG A 63 8.87 -6.15 -56.45
C ARG A 63 8.50 -5.94 -54.99
N PHE A 64 7.34 -5.36 -54.72
CA PHE A 64 6.81 -5.21 -53.36
C PHE A 64 6.54 -6.57 -52.70
N LEU A 65 5.87 -7.48 -53.42
CA LEU A 65 5.60 -8.83 -52.95
C LEU A 65 6.90 -9.63 -52.73
N ALA A 66 7.94 -9.42 -53.55
CA ALA A 66 9.26 -10.03 -53.36
C ALA A 66 9.92 -9.56 -52.05
N VAL A 67 9.82 -8.26 -51.73
CA VAL A 67 10.29 -7.71 -50.45
C VAL A 67 9.50 -8.28 -49.28
N VAL A 68 8.16 -8.35 -49.38
CA VAL A 68 7.29 -8.92 -48.33
C VAL A 68 7.46 -10.43 -48.17
N ARG A 69 7.83 -11.16 -49.23
CA ARG A 69 8.16 -12.59 -49.18
C ARG A 69 9.57 -12.86 -48.66
N ALA A 70 10.46 -11.85 -48.65
CA ALA A 70 11.81 -12.03 -48.17
C ALA A 70 11.82 -12.46 -46.69
N PRO A 71 12.48 -13.56 -46.33
CA PRO A 71 12.46 -14.09 -44.96
C PRO A 71 13.07 -13.12 -43.94
N LYS A 72 14.01 -12.27 -44.35
CA LYS A 72 14.58 -11.21 -43.50
C LYS A 72 13.57 -10.10 -43.21
N PHE A 73 12.79 -9.67 -44.21
CA PHE A 73 11.75 -8.65 -44.04
C PHE A 73 10.60 -9.17 -43.17
N ARG A 74 10.17 -10.42 -43.35
CA ARG A 74 9.16 -11.05 -42.48
C ARG A 74 9.61 -11.14 -41.02
N ARG A 75 10.86 -11.53 -40.78
CA ARG A 75 11.44 -11.55 -39.42
C ARG A 75 11.49 -10.16 -38.81
N LEU A 76 11.89 -9.15 -39.58
CA LEU A 76 11.89 -7.75 -39.14
C LEU A 76 10.48 -7.25 -38.83
N LEU A 77 9.51 -7.51 -39.70
CA LEU A 77 8.12 -7.12 -39.50
C LEU A 77 7.51 -7.80 -38.27
N LEU A 78 7.77 -9.10 -38.07
CA LEU A 78 7.35 -9.82 -36.86
C LEU A 78 7.99 -9.22 -35.60
N LEU A 79 9.28 -8.88 -35.65
CA LEU A 79 9.97 -8.24 -34.54
C LEU A 79 9.36 -6.86 -34.23
N ILE A 80 9.06 -6.05 -35.24
CA ILE A 80 8.40 -4.74 -35.06
C ILE A 80 7.00 -4.93 -34.47
N ILE A 81 6.21 -5.89 -34.94
CA ILE A 81 4.88 -6.18 -34.41
C ILE A 81 4.98 -6.60 -32.95
N VAL A 82 5.89 -7.52 -32.62
CA VAL A 82 6.11 -7.98 -31.24
C VAL A 82 6.53 -6.81 -30.35
N LEU A 83 7.51 -6.00 -30.76
CA LEU A 83 7.93 -4.83 -29.99
C LEU A 83 6.79 -3.81 -29.82
N SER A 84 5.99 -3.58 -30.86
CA SER A 84 4.85 -2.64 -30.79
C SER A 84 3.76 -3.15 -29.86
N LEU A 85 3.44 -4.45 -29.91
CA LEU A 85 2.48 -5.07 -28.98
C LEU A 85 3.02 -5.08 -27.54
N SER A 86 4.31 -5.35 -27.34
CA SER A 86 4.95 -5.27 -26.03
C SER A 86 4.95 -3.83 -25.49
N ALA A 87 5.24 -2.84 -26.33
CA ALA A 87 5.19 -1.43 -25.95
C ALA A 87 3.77 -0.97 -25.63
N PHE A 88 2.78 -1.36 -26.43
CA PHE A 88 1.37 -1.08 -26.18
C PHE A 88 0.88 -1.72 -24.88
N PHE A 89 1.28 -2.98 -24.62
CA PHE A 89 0.99 -3.66 -23.37
C PHE A 89 1.65 -2.95 -22.18
N LEU A 90 2.92 -2.58 -22.28
CA LEU A 90 3.64 -1.83 -21.25
C LEU A 90 2.95 -0.49 -20.96
N LEU A 91 2.56 0.24 -22.01
CA LEU A 91 1.91 1.53 -21.86
C LEU A 91 0.54 1.40 -21.17
N THR A 92 -0.32 0.51 -21.66
CA THR A 92 -1.72 0.41 -21.20
C THR A 92 -1.90 -0.40 -19.90
N ARG A 93 -1.02 -1.36 -19.62
CA ARG A 93 -1.16 -2.26 -18.45
C ARG A 93 -0.23 -1.92 -17.29
N ILE A 94 0.79 -1.11 -17.53
CA ILE A 94 1.79 -0.79 -16.50
C ILE A 94 1.91 0.73 -16.32
N ILE A 95 2.17 1.48 -17.38
CA ILE A 95 2.46 2.93 -17.26
C ILE A 95 1.18 3.72 -16.97
N GLU A 96 0.15 3.56 -17.79
CA GLU A 96 -1.13 4.27 -17.66
C GLU A 96 -1.76 4.11 -16.26
N PRO A 97 -1.96 2.89 -15.70
CA PRO A 97 -2.54 2.76 -14.37
C PRO A 97 -1.65 3.36 -13.27
N PHE A 98 -0.32 3.27 -13.41
CA PHE A 98 0.60 3.89 -12.45
C PHE A 98 0.52 5.41 -12.46
N VAL A 99 0.43 6.02 -13.65
CA VAL A 99 0.27 7.47 -13.80
C VAL A 99 -1.10 7.92 -13.29
N GLU A 100 -2.16 7.18 -13.57
CA GLU A 100 -3.50 7.46 -13.05
C GLU A 100 -3.55 7.40 -11.52
N GLU A 101 -2.95 6.39 -10.90
CA GLU A 101 -2.88 6.29 -9.43
C GLU A 101 -2.08 7.45 -8.83
N GLU A 102 -0.89 7.73 -9.35
CA GLU A 102 -0.07 8.85 -8.87
C GLU A 102 -0.82 10.17 -9.05
N THR A 103 -1.39 10.45 -10.22
CA THR A 103 -2.17 11.68 -10.45
C THR A 103 -3.37 11.79 -9.50
N ALA A 104 -4.10 10.69 -9.26
CA ALA A 104 -5.19 10.65 -8.29
C ALA A 104 -4.71 11.00 -6.87
N VAL A 105 -3.58 10.43 -6.43
CA VAL A 105 -2.95 10.76 -5.13
C VAL A 105 -2.63 12.25 -5.05
N TRP A 106 -1.97 12.80 -6.07
CA TRP A 106 -1.62 14.22 -6.13
C TRP A 106 -2.86 15.11 -6.08
N THR A 107 -3.89 14.79 -6.88
CA THR A 107 -5.14 15.56 -6.86
C THR A 107 -5.85 15.50 -5.51
N SER A 108 -5.83 14.35 -4.83
CA SER A 108 -6.50 14.19 -3.54
C SER A 108 -5.87 15.06 -2.45
N LEU A 109 -4.53 15.15 -2.42
CA LEU A 109 -3.78 15.96 -1.45
C LEU A 109 -3.90 17.46 -1.74
N ILE A 110 -3.89 17.85 -3.01
CA ILE A 110 -4.03 19.27 -3.42
C ILE A 110 -5.46 19.77 -3.20
N ALA A 111 -6.48 18.98 -3.56
CA ALA A 111 -7.89 19.38 -3.43
C ALA A 111 -8.24 19.74 -1.97
N ASN A 112 -7.81 18.92 -1.00
CA ASN A 112 -7.97 19.21 0.43
C ASN A 112 -7.30 20.51 0.89
N THR A 113 -6.33 21.04 0.13
CA THR A 113 -5.67 22.32 0.47
C THR A 113 -6.47 23.53 -0.02
N THR A 114 -7.31 23.35 -1.05
CA THR A 114 -8.06 24.44 -1.71
C THR A 114 -9.50 24.59 -1.22
N THR A 115 -10.08 23.52 -0.71
CA THR A 115 -11.42 23.55 -0.14
C THR A 115 -11.34 23.14 1.32
N SER A 116 -11.86 24.00 2.21
CA SER A 116 -12.28 23.65 3.56
C SER A 116 -13.49 22.72 3.50
N THR A 117 -13.34 21.60 2.81
CA THR A 117 -14.33 20.55 2.68
C THR A 117 -14.31 19.77 3.96
N THR A 118 -15.27 20.13 4.80
CA THR A 118 -16.02 19.26 5.70
C THR A 118 -16.43 17.97 4.97
N GLY A 119 -15.47 17.08 4.71
CA GLY A 119 -15.77 15.69 4.47
C GLY A 119 -16.62 15.23 5.66
N ILE A 120 -17.72 14.53 5.39
CA ILE A 120 -18.52 13.91 6.44
C ILE A 120 -17.67 12.76 6.97
N PHE A 121 -16.70 13.09 7.83
CA PHE A 121 -15.82 12.14 8.48
C PHE A 121 -16.63 11.47 9.59
N GLY A 122 -17.00 10.20 9.38
CA GLY A 122 -17.69 9.40 10.38
C GLY A 122 -19.10 8.96 10.00
N THR A 123 -19.23 8.06 9.02
CA THR A 123 -20.36 7.11 9.04
C THR A 123 -20.12 5.96 10.03
N ASN A 124 -18.94 5.91 10.67
CA ASN A 124 -18.65 4.94 11.71
C ASN A 124 -19.37 5.41 12.99
N VAL A 125 -20.64 5.04 13.10
CA VAL A 125 -21.41 5.17 14.33
C VAL A 125 -20.71 4.32 15.39
N ARG A 126 -19.90 4.96 16.22
CA ARG A 126 -19.28 4.32 17.38
C ARG A 126 -20.14 4.59 18.61
N PRO A 127 -20.42 3.57 19.45
CA PRO A 127 -21.09 3.80 20.73
C PRO A 127 -20.31 4.83 21.56
N HIS A 128 -21.01 5.81 22.12
CA HIS A 128 -20.37 6.83 22.95
C HIS A 128 -19.66 6.18 24.14
N PHE A 129 -18.34 6.39 24.24
CA PHE A 129 -17.55 5.97 25.38
C PHE A 129 -17.21 7.19 26.25
N PRO A 130 -17.77 7.31 27.47
CA PRO A 130 -17.51 8.46 28.31
C PRO A 130 -16.04 8.49 28.73
N ASN A 131 -15.46 9.69 28.78
CA ASN A 131 -14.08 9.95 29.25
C ASN A 131 -12.97 9.29 28.43
N MET A 132 -13.18 9.06 27.13
CA MET A 132 -12.09 8.72 26.23
C MET A 132 -11.07 9.86 26.14
N ILE A 133 -9.79 9.54 26.37
CA ILE A 133 -8.70 10.47 26.11
C ILE A 133 -8.40 10.42 24.62
N HIS A 134 -8.77 11.46 23.89
CA HIS A 134 -8.55 11.53 22.44
C HIS A 134 -7.07 11.73 22.11
N LEU A 135 -6.47 12.79 22.68
CA LEU A 135 -5.11 13.19 22.44
C LEU A 135 -4.41 13.45 23.78
N GLN A 136 -3.17 13.00 23.90
CA GLN A 136 -2.32 13.25 25.07
C GLN A 136 -0.87 13.48 24.63
N ASP A 137 -0.19 14.40 25.31
CA ASP A 137 1.25 14.60 25.16
C ASP A 137 2.02 13.67 26.10
N LEU A 138 3.10 13.07 25.60
CA LEU A 138 4.07 12.37 26.45
C LEU A 138 4.80 13.38 27.33
N ASP A 139 5.07 13.01 28.58
CA ASP A 139 5.88 13.84 29.48
C ASP A 139 7.26 14.12 28.84
N PRO A 140 7.61 15.41 28.59
CA PRO A 140 8.90 15.78 28.01
C PRO A 140 10.10 15.26 28.79
N ALA A 141 9.96 14.99 30.09
CA ALA A 141 11.01 14.40 30.92
C ALA A 141 11.34 12.95 30.53
N LEU A 142 10.49 12.27 29.78
CA LEU A 142 10.73 10.91 29.29
C LEU A 142 11.50 10.89 27.97
N LEU A 143 11.61 12.03 27.28
CA LEU A 143 12.24 12.11 25.97
C LEU A 143 13.76 11.90 26.04
N PRO A 144 14.36 11.27 25.01
CA PRO A 144 15.80 11.15 24.88
C PRO A 144 16.45 12.55 24.85
N GLY A 145 17.43 12.79 25.72
CA GLY A 145 18.11 14.09 25.83
C GLY A 145 17.43 15.14 26.70
N SER A 146 16.34 14.80 27.40
CA SER A 146 15.64 15.70 28.35
C SER A 146 16.43 16.02 29.64
N SER A 147 17.51 15.29 29.92
CA SER A 147 18.30 15.42 31.15
C SER A 147 19.18 16.69 31.14
N LYS A 148 18.65 17.82 31.63
CA LYS A 148 19.44 19.06 31.93
C LYS A 148 20.22 19.00 33.25
N ARG A 149 20.54 17.81 33.78
CA ARG A 149 21.30 17.71 35.04
C ARG A 149 22.79 17.64 34.73
N LYS A 150 23.54 18.69 35.09
CA LYS A 150 25.00 18.63 35.33
C LYS A 150 25.26 17.56 36.39
N GLN A 151 25.37 16.30 36.00
CA GLN A 151 25.81 15.24 36.89
C GLN A 151 27.34 15.23 36.90
N HIS A 152 27.89 15.35 38.10
CA HIS A 152 29.30 15.15 38.39
C HIS A 152 29.79 13.82 37.80
N LYS A 153 30.91 13.89 37.06
CA LYS A 153 31.82 12.79 36.68
C LYS A 153 31.19 11.38 36.61
N GLY A 154 30.85 10.92 35.40
CA GLY A 154 31.14 9.53 35.03
C GLY A 154 30.18 8.81 34.08
N VAL A 155 28.86 8.95 34.21
CA VAL A 155 27.92 8.18 33.37
C VAL A 155 26.65 9.01 33.12
N GLU A 156 26.53 9.62 31.95
CA GLU A 156 25.24 10.14 31.49
C GLU A 156 24.29 8.94 31.28
N ALA A 157 23.21 8.89 32.05
CA ALA A 157 22.14 7.94 31.83
C ALA A 157 21.44 8.27 30.50
N LYS A 158 21.83 7.55 29.44
CA LYS A 158 21.28 7.70 28.09
C LYS A 158 19.81 7.30 28.11
N LYS A 159 18.91 8.26 27.93
CA LYS A 159 17.48 7.96 27.86
C LYS A 159 17.11 7.39 26.50
N ARG A 160 16.30 6.34 26.48
CA ARG A 160 15.79 5.71 25.24
C ARG A 160 14.27 5.60 25.29
N LEU A 161 13.64 5.67 24.11
CA LEU A 161 12.24 5.26 23.94
C LEU A 161 12.22 3.89 23.26
N ILE A 162 11.34 3.01 23.72
CA ILE A 162 11.13 1.69 23.13
C ILE A 162 9.65 1.57 22.78
N PHE A 163 9.37 1.61 21.48
CA PHE A 163 8.02 1.43 20.95
C PHE A 163 7.78 -0.05 20.67
N ILE A 164 6.70 -0.64 21.16
CA ILE A 164 6.39 -2.07 21.03
C ILE A 164 5.12 -2.23 20.18
N GLY A 165 5.16 -3.12 19.20
CA GLY A 165 4.01 -3.50 18.37
C GLY A 165 2.93 -4.27 19.13
N ASP A 166 1.94 -4.79 18.41
CA ASP A 166 0.78 -5.51 18.95
C ASP A 166 1.21 -6.76 19.75
N ILE A 167 0.86 -6.78 21.04
CA ILE A 167 1.33 -7.80 22.00
C ILE A 167 0.30 -8.93 22.13
N HIS A 168 -1.00 -8.61 22.14
CA HIS A 168 -2.09 -9.57 22.21
C HIS A 168 -1.95 -10.61 23.34
N GLY A 169 -1.61 -10.18 24.56
CA GLY A 169 -1.48 -11.12 25.69
C GLY A 169 -0.32 -12.12 25.61
N CYS A 170 0.61 -11.96 24.66
CA CYS A 170 1.85 -12.75 24.55
C CYS A 170 2.88 -12.28 25.59
N LYS A 171 2.66 -12.66 26.85
CA LYS A 171 3.50 -12.25 27.99
C LYS A 171 4.94 -12.74 27.89
N ASP A 172 5.14 -14.02 27.60
CA ASP A 172 6.49 -14.62 27.52
C ASP A 172 7.33 -13.88 26.47
N GLU A 173 6.73 -13.60 25.31
CA GLU A 173 7.36 -12.86 24.23
C GLU A 173 7.63 -11.41 24.59
N LEU A 174 6.76 -10.76 25.37
CA LEU A 174 7.04 -9.43 25.90
C LEU A 174 8.26 -9.46 26.84
N GLU A 175 8.34 -10.41 27.76
CA GLU A 175 9.50 -10.55 28.65
C GLU A 175 10.79 -10.81 27.86
N ASP A 176 10.73 -11.67 26.85
CA ASP A 176 11.88 -11.97 26.00
C ASP A 176 12.30 -10.77 25.15
N LEU A 177 11.35 -9.97 24.64
CA LEU A 177 11.64 -8.73 23.94
C LEU A 177 12.32 -7.71 24.86
N LEU A 178 11.84 -7.56 26.10
CA LEU A 178 12.44 -6.65 27.07
C LEU A 178 13.87 -7.07 27.44
N LYS A 179 14.13 -8.39 27.58
CA LYS A 179 15.48 -8.93 27.76
C LYS A 179 16.36 -8.63 26.54
N ALA A 180 15.87 -8.89 25.33
CA ALA A 180 16.60 -8.68 24.07
C ALA A 180 16.91 -7.20 23.81
N ALA A 181 16.02 -6.29 24.20
CA ALA A 181 16.24 -4.84 24.09
C ALA A 181 17.12 -4.27 25.22
N HIS A 182 17.53 -5.12 26.18
CA HIS A 182 18.20 -4.72 27.42
C HIS A 182 17.46 -3.58 28.13
N PHE A 183 16.15 -3.74 28.28
CA PHE A 183 15.29 -2.70 28.87
C PHE A 183 15.71 -2.40 30.31
N ASN A 184 15.87 -1.11 30.62
CA ASN A 184 16.14 -0.62 31.95
C ASN A 184 15.14 0.49 32.32
N PRO A 185 14.23 0.28 33.28
CA PRO A 185 13.20 1.26 33.64
C PRO A 185 13.77 2.56 34.25
N ALA A 186 15.06 2.59 34.64
CA ALA A 186 15.70 3.81 35.12
C ALA A 186 16.12 4.75 33.98
N THR A 187 16.30 4.23 32.76
CA THR A 187 16.80 4.99 31.61
C THR A 187 15.86 4.95 30.41
N ASP A 188 15.05 3.91 30.29
CA ASP A 188 14.21 3.66 29.12
C ASP A 188 12.74 3.89 29.47
N HIS A 189 11.97 4.37 28.49
CA HIS A 189 10.52 4.45 28.58
C HIS A 189 9.87 3.59 27.51
N LEU A 190 8.90 2.76 27.92
CA LEU A 190 8.16 1.87 27.03
C LEU A 190 6.90 2.55 26.51
N ILE A 191 6.59 2.34 25.24
CA ILE A 191 5.35 2.82 24.60
C ILE A 191 4.74 1.68 23.76
N ALA A 192 3.57 1.18 24.14
CA ALA A 192 2.84 0.16 23.36
C ALA A 192 1.94 0.81 22.30
N THR A 193 1.90 0.25 21.09
CA THR A 193 1.09 0.77 19.96
C THR A 193 -0.38 0.31 19.98
N GLY A 194 -0.90 -0.15 21.12
CA GLY A 194 -2.24 -0.73 21.24
C GLY A 194 -2.26 -2.24 20.99
N ASP A 195 -3.44 -2.84 21.03
CA ASP A 195 -3.63 -4.30 20.92
C ASP A 195 -2.74 -5.08 21.90
N ILE A 196 -2.76 -4.60 23.14
CA ILE A 196 -2.15 -5.21 24.32
C ILE A 196 -2.94 -6.46 24.72
N VAL A 197 -4.27 -6.41 24.57
CA VAL A 197 -5.22 -7.43 25.04
C VAL A 197 -5.65 -8.41 23.94
N MET A 198 -6.35 -9.47 24.36
CA MET A 198 -7.04 -10.46 23.50
C MET A 198 -6.10 -11.38 22.69
N LYS A 199 -6.66 -12.45 22.12
CA LYS A 199 -6.04 -13.47 21.25
C LYS A 199 -4.99 -14.38 21.90
N GLY A 200 -4.03 -13.86 22.65
CA GLY A 200 -3.00 -14.66 23.32
C GLY A 200 -3.35 -15.06 24.75
N PRO A 201 -2.44 -15.77 25.43
CA PRO A 201 -2.76 -16.57 26.62
C PRO A 201 -2.86 -15.77 27.92
N ASP A 202 -2.10 -14.68 28.07
CA ASP A 202 -1.99 -13.97 29.36
C ASP A 202 -2.06 -12.44 29.21
N THR A 203 -3.27 -11.94 28.97
CA THR A 203 -3.54 -10.49 28.93
C THR A 203 -3.25 -9.81 30.28
N ALA A 204 -3.62 -10.44 31.40
CA ALA A 204 -3.48 -9.84 32.73
C ALA A 204 -1.99 -9.61 33.06
N GLY A 205 -1.15 -10.62 32.83
CA GLY A 205 0.28 -10.53 33.06
C GLY A 205 0.98 -9.52 32.14
N VAL A 206 0.55 -9.39 30.87
CA VAL A 206 1.04 -8.31 29.99
C VAL A 206 0.73 -6.93 30.59
N ILE A 207 -0.51 -6.71 31.03
CA ILE A 207 -0.89 -5.42 31.63
C ILE A 207 -0.09 -5.15 32.90
N ASP A 208 0.14 -6.16 33.73
CA ASP A 208 0.91 -6.00 34.97
C ASP A 208 2.40 -5.67 34.70
N ILE A 209 3.01 -6.27 33.67
CA ILE A 209 4.36 -5.88 33.23
C ILE A 209 4.38 -4.42 32.78
N LEU A 210 3.48 -4.02 31.88
CA LEU A 210 3.45 -2.66 31.35
C LEU A 210 3.21 -1.62 32.46
N ARG A 211 2.29 -1.91 33.40
CA ARG A 211 2.05 -1.08 34.59
C ARG A 211 3.28 -1.00 35.49
N GLY A 212 3.93 -2.13 35.76
CA GLY A 212 5.16 -2.19 36.57
C GLY A 212 6.30 -1.37 35.97
N CYS A 213 6.39 -1.34 34.64
CA CYS A 213 7.34 -0.50 33.90
C CYS A 213 6.90 0.95 33.72
N LYS A 214 5.70 1.34 34.19
CA LYS A 214 5.07 2.65 33.94
C LYS A 214 5.02 2.99 32.45
N ALA A 215 4.79 1.99 31.60
CA ALA A 215 4.72 2.15 30.16
C ALA A 215 3.58 3.10 29.77
N SER A 216 3.78 3.86 28.70
CA SER A 216 2.69 4.51 28.00
C SER A 216 2.09 3.55 26.97
N CYS A 217 0.87 3.83 26.55
CA CYS A 217 0.15 3.04 25.55
C CYS A 217 -0.71 3.96 24.69
N VAL A 218 -1.11 3.49 23.52
CA VAL A 218 -2.27 4.01 22.81
C VAL A 218 -3.38 2.97 22.80
N ARG A 219 -4.62 3.43 22.69
CA ARG A 219 -5.80 2.56 22.66
C ARG A 219 -5.93 1.90 21.30
N GLY A 220 -5.90 0.56 21.27
CA GLY A 220 -6.21 -0.24 20.09
C GLY A 220 -7.69 -0.57 20.00
N ASN A 221 -8.07 -1.21 18.89
CA ASN A 221 -9.47 -1.56 18.67
C ASN A 221 -9.93 -2.71 19.58
N HIS A 222 -9.01 -3.61 19.98
CA HIS A 222 -9.32 -4.67 20.94
C HIS A 222 -9.52 -4.11 22.36
N GLU A 223 -8.70 -3.14 22.80
CA GLU A 223 -8.95 -2.43 24.06
C GLU A 223 -10.28 -1.66 24.01
N ASP A 224 -10.58 -1.02 22.87
CA ASP A 224 -11.82 -0.25 22.73
C ASP A 224 -13.07 -1.09 22.93
N ARG A 225 -13.12 -2.26 22.28
CA ARG A 225 -14.22 -3.20 22.42
C ARG A 225 -14.30 -3.76 23.84
N LEU A 226 -13.17 -4.16 24.43
CA LEU A 226 -13.11 -4.69 25.78
C LEU A 226 -13.66 -3.69 26.81
N LEU A 227 -13.28 -2.42 26.69
CA LEU A 227 -13.72 -1.37 27.60
C LEU A 227 -15.20 -1.04 27.45
N LEU A 228 -15.75 -1.06 26.23
CA LEU A 228 -17.19 -0.92 26.00
C LEU A 228 -17.99 -2.04 26.71
N VAL A 229 -17.51 -3.28 26.60
CA VAL A 229 -18.12 -4.43 27.29
C VAL A 229 -18.01 -4.28 28.82
N ALA A 230 -16.88 -3.82 29.33
CA ALA A 230 -16.68 -3.61 30.77
C ALA A 230 -17.60 -2.52 31.34
N GLU A 231 -17.86 -1.43 30.61
CA GLU A 231 -18.82 -0.40 31.02
C GLU A 231 -20.28 -0.92 30.97
N ASP A 232 -20.65 -1.69 29.94
CA ASP A 232 -21.98 -2.31 29.86
C ASP A 232 -22.24 -3.29 31.00
N LEU A 233 -21.25 -4.11 31.35
CA LEU A 233 -21.27 -5.00 32.52
C LEU A 233 -21.51 -4.24 33.82
N LYS A 234 -20.80 -3.12 33.99
CA LYS A 234 -20.92 -2.26 35.17
C LYS A 234 -22.31 -1.61 35.23
N ALA A 235 -22.81 -1.08 34.11
CA ALA A 235 -24.14 -0.50 34.04
C ALA A 235 -25.24 -1.53 34.35
N THR A 236 -25.12 -2.74 33.80
CA THR A 236 -26.07 -3.84 34.04
C THR A 236 -26.06 -4.30 35.50
N SER A 237 -24.88 -4.43 36.13
CA SER A 237 -24.75 -4.75 37.56
C SER A 237 -25.41 -3.70 38.45
N LEU A 238 -25.23 -2.41 38.13
CA LEU A 238 -25.87 -1.30 38.84
C LEU A 238 -27.41 -1.28 38.66
N ARG A 239 -27.91 -1.64 37.47
CA ARG A 239 -29.34 -1.77 37.17
C ARG A 239 -29.96 -2.99 37.87
N SER A 240 -29.26 -4.11 37.99
CA SER A 240 -29.81 -5.27 38.72
C SER A 240 -29.95 -4.99 40.23
N ASN A 241 -29.18 -4.04 40.77
CA ASN A 241 -29.26 -3.61 42.17
C ASN A 241 -30.27 -2.49 42.45
N LYS A 242 -30.85 -1.85 41.42
CA LYS A 242 -31.94 -0.88 41.52
C LYS A 242 -33.11 -1.43 40.71
N GLY A 243 -34.19 -1.86 41.38
CA GLY A 243 -35.40 -2.42 40.72
C GLY A 243 -35.89 -1.64 39.49
N PRO A 244 -36.79 -2.25 38.68
CA PRO A 244 -36.96 -1.93 37.25
C PRO A 244 -37.23 -0.44 37.02
N GLY A 245 -36.20 0.27 36.55
CA GLY A 245 -36.25 1.69 36.20
C GLY A 245 -35.89 1.89 34.74
N ASN A 246 -36.71 2.69 34.04
CA ASN A 246 -36.69 2.94 32.60
C ASN A 246 -35.27 3.06 32.00
N GLY A 247 -35.00 2.18 31.03
CA GLY A 247 -33.71 2.05 30.37
C GLY A 247 -33.30 3.31 29.60
N ILE A 248 -32.02 3.65 29.71
CA ILE A 248 -31.34 4.53 28.77
C ILE A 248 -31.14 3.69 27.50
N ASP A 249 -31.76 4.15 26.40
CA ASP A 249 -31.60 3.63 25.05
C ASP A 249 -30.16 3.86 24.58
N LEU A 250 -29.30 2.85 24.78
CA LEU A 250 -28.00 2.79 24.16
C LEU A 250 -28.24 2.34 22.71
N GLY A 251 -28.45 3.33 21.85
CA GLY A 251 -28.90 3.17 20.47
C GLY A 251 -28.28 1.98 19.74
N HIS A 252 -29.20 1.18 19.18
CA HIS A 252 -29.11 0.33 17.99
C HIS A 252 -27.76 0.26 17.24
N GLU A 253 -26.70 -0.27 17.85
CA GLU A 253 -25.59 -1.05 17.23
C GLU A 253 -24.74 -1.78 18.29
N ALA A 254 -25.21 -1.86 19.54
CA ALA A 254 -24.85 -3.00 20.38
C ALA A 254 -25.50 -4.24 19.74
N GLU A 255 -24.84 -4.82 18.73
CA GLU A 255 -24.86 -6.27 18.59
C GLU A 255 -24.69 -6.78 20.01
N SER A 256 -25.75 -7.35 20.58
CA SER A 256 -25.76 -7.81 21.95
C SER A 256 -24.47 -8.56 22.16
N PHE A 257 -23.56 -7.99 22.96
CA PHE A 257 -22.28 -8.64 23.22
C PHE A 257 -22.66 -9.98 23.81
N LYS A 258 -22.54 -11.04 22.99
CA LYS A 258 -23.09 -12.35 23.33
C LYS A 258 -22.59 -12.67 24.73
N ALA A 259 -23.46 -13.23 25.56
CA ALA A 259 -23.13 -13.53 26.96
C ALA A 259 -21.84 -14.38 27.10
N ASP A 260 -21.45 -15.07 26.02
CA ASP A 260 -20.25 -15.92 25.93
C ASP A 260 -19.08 -15.31 25.11
N SER A 261 -19.12 -14.01 24.80
CA SER A 261 -18.03 -13.36 24.04
C SER A 261 -16.69 -13.40 24.79
N PRO A 262 -15.56 -13.67 24.12
CA PRO A 262 -14.24 -13.67 24.75
C PRO A 262 -13.91 -12.34 25.43
N GLU A 263 -14.35 -11.22 24.85
CA GLU A 263 -14.21 -9.88 25.43
C GLU A 263 -14.91 -9.76 26.78
N ARG A 264 -16.10 -10.34 26.93
CA ARG A 264 -16.84 -10.32 28.20
C ARG A 264 -16.16 -11.18 29.27
N LYS A 265 -15.67 -12.37 28.91
CA LYS A 265 -14.91 -13.23 29.84
C LYS A 265 -13.67 -12.53 30.34
N LEU A 266 -12.92 -11.89 29.43
CA LEU A 266 -11.73 -11.12 29.77
C LEU A 266 -12.08 -9.90 30.63
N ALA A 267 -13.13 -9.15 30.30
CA ALA A 267 -13.55 -7.99 31.09
C ALA A 267 -13.88 -8.35 32.55
N LEU A 268 -14.45 -9.55 32.77
CA LEU A 268 -14.76 -10.07 34.11
C LEU A 268 -13.53 -10.57 34.86
N SER A 269 -12.47 -11.02 34.15
CA SER A 269 -11.26 -11.53 34.79
C SER A 269 -10.27 -10.45 35.18
N LEU A 270 -10.34 -9.26 34.57
CA LEU A 270 -9.42 -8.15 34.84
C LEU A 270 -9.77 -7.40 36.13
N SER A 271 -8.73 -6.99 36.86
CA SER A 271 -8.88 -6.14 38.05
C SER A 271 -9.26 -4.70 37.67
N ALA A 272 -9.79 -3.96 38.66
CA ALA A 272 -10.14 -2.55 38.48
C ALA A 272 -8.94 -1.68 38.04
N ASP A 273 -7.74 -1.95 38.58
CA ASP A 273 -6.54 -1.22 38.23
C ASP A 273 -6.04 -1.53 36.82
N GLN A 274 -6.17 -2.79 36.38
CA GLN A 274 -5.83 -3.18 35.01
C GLN A 274 -6.78 -2.50 34.01
N LEU A 275 -8.08 -2.48 34.30
CA LEU A 275 -9.04 -1.73 33.50
C LEU A 275 -8.78 -0.21 33.52
N ALA A 276 -8.37 0.35 34.66
CA ALA A 276 -8.03 1.76 34.78
C ALA A 276 -6.82 2.13 33.91
N TYR A 277 -5.79 1.26 33.87
CA TYR A 277 -4.64 1.42 32.99
C TYR A 277 -5.06 1.46 31.52
N LEU A 278 -5.90 0.52 31.07
CA LEU A 278 -6.40 0.50 29.68
C LEU A 278 -7.24 1.74 29.34
N LYS A 279 -8.05 2.23 30.28
CA LYS A 279 -8.84 3.48 30.11
C LYS A 279 -7.97 4.72 29.98
N ALA A 280 -6.80 4.71 30.60
CA ALA A 280 -5.85 5.82 30.54
C ALA A 280 -5.03 5.85 29.24
N CYS A 281 -5.10 4.82 28.39
CA CYS A 281 -4.46 4.85 27.07
C CYS A 281 -5.20 5.85 26.15
N PRO A 282 -4.54 6.91 25.66
CA PRO A 282 -5.12 7.83 24.68
C PRO A 282 -5.29 7.16 23.30
N VAL A 283 -6.16 7.71 22.47
CA VAL A 283 -6.27 7.30 21.05
C VAL A 283 -5.04 7.74 20.26
N ILE A 284 -4.54 8.94 20.53
CA ILE A 284 -3.36 9.53 19.92
C ILE A 284 -2.40 9.97 21.02
N LEU A 285 -1.15 9.50 20.97
CA LEU A 285 -0.08 9.97 21.86
C LEU A 285 0.91 10.81 21.06
N ARG A 286 0.97 12.11 21.34
CA ARG A 286 1.99 13.01 20.80
C ARG A 286 3.26 12.86 21.62
N VAL A 287 4.30 12.30 21.02
CA VAL A 287 5.58 12.08 21.71
C VAL A 287 6.40 13.37 21.71
N GLY A 288 6.32 14.17 20.65
CA GLY A 288 7.11 15.36 20.47
C GLY A 288 8.30 15.14 19.54
N GLU A 289 9.24 16.09 19.52
CA GLU A 289 10.38 16.05 18.61
C GLU A 289 11.40 14.98 18.98
N LEU A 290 11.73 14.13 18.01
CA LEU A 290 12.79 13.13 18.13
C LEU A 290 13.85 13.34 17.05
N LYS A 291 15.11 13.46 17.47
CA LYS A 291 16.27 13.59 16.56
C LYS A 291 16.34 12.44 15.55
N ALA A 292 15.96 11.23 15.96
CA ALA A 292 15.94 10.06 15.10
C ALA A 292 15.06 10.23 13.85
N PHE A 293 14.02 11.05 13.94
CA PHE A 293 13.06 11.25 12.86
C PHE A 293 13.18 12.64 12.20
N GLY A 294 14.00 13.53 12.77
CA GLY A 294 14.19 14.89 12.25
C GLY A 294 12.94 15.76 12.38
N GLY A 295 12.03 15.43 13.29
CA GLY A 295 10.76 16.11 13.48
C GLY A 295 9.89 15.48 14.56
N GLU A 296 8.58 15.72 14.47
CA GLU A 296 7.58 15.27 15.44
C GLU A 296 7.35 13.75 15.34
N ALA A 297 7.11 13.12 16.47
CA ALA A 297 6.71 11.73 16.58
C ALA A 297 5.32 11.61 17.20
N VAL A 298 4.47 10.79 16.59
CA VAL A 298 3.11 10.50 17.06
C VAL A 298 2.91 9.00 17.06
N VAL A 299 2.34 8.47 18.14
CA VAL A 299 1.95 7.06 18.24
C VAL A 299 0.43 6.99 18.10
N VAL A 300 -0.02 6.07 17.26
CA VAL A 300 -1.43 5.72 17.06
C VAL A 300 -1.51 4.21 16.86
N HIS A 301 -2.70 3.62 17.01
CA HIS A 301 -2.83 2.19 16.81
C HIS A 301 -2.77 1.78 15.33
N ALA A 302 -3.58 2.40 14.46
CA ALA A 302 -3.62 2.04 13.03
C ALA A 302 -3.01 3.10 12.11
N GLY A 303 -3.49 4.35 12.16
CA GLY A 303 -3.03 5.40 11.24
C GLY A 303 -3.70 6.76 11.45
N LEU A 304 -3.33 7.74 10.62
CA LEU A 304 -3.92 9.08 10.60
C LEU A 304 -4.35 9.46 9.18
N VAL A 305 -5.46 10.21 9.07
CA VAL A 305 -5.89 10.79 7.80
C VAL A 305 -5.04 12.03 7.51
N PRO A 306 -4.35 12.10 6.36
CA PRO A 306 -3.55 13.27 5.98
C PRO A 306 -4.39 14.55 5.84
N GLY A 307 -3.81 15.69 6.24
CA GLY A 307 -4.45 17.00 6.14
C GLY A 307 -5.38 17.39 7.30
N LEU A 308 -5.69 16.46 8.22
CA LEU A 308 -6.47 16.76 9.43
C LEU A 308 -5.55 16.97 10.63
N ALA A 309 -5.89 17.95 11.48
CA ALA A 309 -5.23 18.15 12.77
C ALA A 309 -5.45 16.93 13.68
N LEU A 310 -4.56 16.69 14.64
CA LEU A 310 -4.65 15.50 15.51
C LEU A 310 -5.94 15.48 16.32
N GLU A 311 -6.40 16.67 16.71
CA GLU A 311 -7.62 16.91 17.48
C GLU A 311 -8.89 16.56 16.70
N ASP A 312 -8.83 16.65 15.37
CA ASP A 312 -9.98 16.46 14.46
C ASP A 312 -10.06 15.04 13.87
N GLN A 313 -9.10 14.17 14.19
CA GLN A 313 -9.10 12.78 13.72
C GLN A 313 -10.26 11.99 14.34
N ASP A 314 -10.95 11.18 13.54
CA ASP A 314 -11.98 10.28 14.06
C ASP A 314 -11.36 9.09 14.83
N PRO A 315 -11.68 8.87 16.12
CA PRO A 315 -11.10 7.78 16.90
C PRO A 315 -11.28 6.40 16.29
N ALA A 316 -12.46 6.11 15.71
CA ALA A 316 -12.72 4.80 15.12
C ALA A 316 -11.78 4.54 13.93
N SER A 317 -11.55 5.57 13.12
CA SER A 317 -10.61 5.53 12.00
C SER A 317 -9.17 5.36 12.47
N VAL A 318 -8.72 6.11 13.49
CA VAL A 318 -7.36 6.03 14.05
C VAL A 318 -7.02 4.63 14.57
N MET A 319 -8.01 3.89 15.06
CA MET A 319 -7.85 2.53 15.56
C MET A 319 -8.08 1.43 14.52
N ASN A 320 -8.64 1.72 13.34
CA ASN A 320 -9.08 0.66 12.42
C ASN A 320 -8.62 0.81 10.96
N MET A 321 -8.17 1.99 10.53
CA MET A 321 -7.87 2.25 9.13
C MET A 321 -6.72 1.39 8.59
N ARG A 322 -6.80 1.03 7.32
CA ARG A 322 -5.71 0.40 6.55
C ARG A 322 -5.53 1.10 5.21
N ILE A 323 -6.64 1.45 4.57
CA ILE A 323 -6.68 2.21 3.31
C ILE A 323 -7.50 3.50 3.46
N VAL A 324 -7.26 4.44 2.55
CA VAL A 324 -8.01 5.70 2.42
C VAL A 324 -8.47 5.84 0.98
N ASP A 325 -9.73 6.20 0.80
CA ASP A 325 -10.33 6.49 -0.50
C ASP A 325 -9.81 7.83 -1.05
N LEU A 326 -9.26 7.83 -2.26
CA LEU A 326 -8.59 9.00 -2.83
C LEU A 326 -9.55 10.14 -3.18
N LYS A 327 -10.83 9.85 -3.40
CA LYS A 327 -11.83 10.87 -3.77
C LYS A 327 -12.48 11.47 -2.55
N THR A 328 -12.89 10.61 -1.61
CA THR A 328 -13.68 11.01 -0.44
C THR A 328 -12.85 11.25 0.81
N HIS A 329 -11.58 10.82 0.82
CA HIS A 329 -10.70 10.78 2.01
C HIS A 329 -11.28 9.98 3.18
N VAL A 330 -12.26 9.12 2.91
CA VAL A 330 -12.86 8.26 3.93
C VAL A 330 -11.93 7.07 4.18
N PRO A 331 -11.47 6.87 5.42
CA PRO A 331 -10.66 5.72 5.79
C PRO A 331 -11.51 4.44 5.85
N SER A 332 -10.87 3.30 5.59
CA SER A 332 -11.51 2.00 5.64
C SER A 332 -10.64 0.95 6.33
N LYS A 333 -11.31 0.02 7.02
CA LYS A 333 -10.70 -1.17 7.64
C LYS A 333 -10.30 -2.26 6.64
N LEU A 334 -10.76 -2.15 5.40
CA LEU A 334 -10.44 -3.10 4.32
C LEU A 334 -8.97 -2.97 3.91
N HIS A 335 -8.39 -4.05 3.38
CA HIS A 335 -7.03 -4.00 2.85
C HIS A 335 -6.96 -3.44 1.42
N GLU A 336 -8.03 -3.62 0.65
CA GLU A 336 -8.09 -3.28 -0.76
C GLU A 336 -9.53 -2.83 -1.07
N LYS A 337 -9.65 -1.75 -1.83
CA LYS A 337 -10.90 -1.21 -2.38
C LYS A 337 -10.52 -0.36 -3.59
N GLU A 338 -11.30 -0.47 -4.67
CA GLU A 338 -11.08 0.33 -5.87
C GLU A 338 -11.07 1.84 -5.54
N GLY A 339 -10.10 2.58 -6.09
CA GLY A 339 -9.93 4.01 -5.83
C GLY A 339 -9.37 4.35 -4.44
N SER A 340 -8.89 3.37 -3.68
CA SER A 340 -8.29 3.56 -2.36
C SER A 340 -6.84 3.08 -2.31
N ILE A 341 -6.01 3.71 -1.49
CA ILE A 341 -4.61 3.33 -1.30
C ILE A 341 -4.29 3.13 0.18
N PRO A 342 -3.22 2.39 0.55
CA PRO A 342 -2.81 2.29 1.94
C PRO A 342 -2.52 3.66 2.56
N TRP A 343 -3.03 3.90 3.76
CA TRP A 343 -2.96 5.22 4.40
C TRP A 343 -1.52 5.73 4.55
N TYR A 344 -0.57 4.82 4.81
CA TYR A 344 0.85 5.15 5.00
C TYR A 344 1.53 5.63 3.70
N VAL A 345 1.03 5.21 2.53
CA VAL A 345 1.49 5.70 1.22
C VAL A 345 1.03 7.15 1.04
N LEU A 346 -0.25 7.42 1.33
CA LEU A 346 -0.80 8.76 1.27
C LEU A 346 -0.10 9.71 2.27
N TRP A 347 0.15 9.23 3.50
CA TRP A 347 0.88 9.98 4.53
C TRP A 347 2.29 10.35 4.08
N LYS A 348 3.04 9.40 3.49
CA LYS A 348 4.38 9.66 2.95
C LYS A 348 4.36 10.81 1.94
N LYS A 349 3.40 10.81 1.01
CA LYS A 349 3.27 11.84 -0.03
C LYS A 349 2.88 13.19 0.58
N HIS A 350 1.95 13.20 1.54
CA HIS A 350 1.59 14.39 2.31
C HIS A 350 2.81 15.02 3.01
N GLN A 351 3.63 14.23 3.70
CA GLN A 351 4.83 14.73 4.37
C GLN A 351 5.91 15.25 3.40
N GLN A 352 5.99 14.69 2.19
CA GLN A 352 6.88 15.20 1.13
C GLN A 352 6.40 16.54 0.57
N LEU A 353 5.10 16.80 0.62
CA LEU A 353 4.48 18.01 0.08
C LEU A 353 4.37 19.15 1.06
N ALA A 354 4.28 18.86 2.35
CA ALA A 354 4.07 19.85 3.40
C ALA A 354 5.03 21.06 3.33
N PRO A 355 6.35 20.90 3.06
CA PRO A 355 7.25 22.06 2.94
C PRO A 355 6.90 22.98 1.77
N ALA A 356 6.51 22.41 0.63
CA ALA A 356 6.14 23.18 -0.56
C ALA A 356 4.78 23.88 -0.37
N GLN A 357 3.81 23.20 0.24
CA GLN A 357 2.50 23.77 0.54
C GLN A 357 2.60 24.93 1.53
N GLN A 358 3.40 24.78 2.59
CA GLN A 358 3.64 25.87 3.54
C GLN A 358 4.36 27.04 2.87
N HIS A 359 5.35 26.78 2.01
CA HIS A 359 6.03 27.84 1.26
C HIS A 359 5.04 28.69 0.45
N LEU A 360 4.13 28.04 -0.27
CA LEU A 360 3.08 28.72 -1.04
C LEU A 360 2.12 29.52 -0.14
N ALA A 361 1.75 28.99 1.02
CA ALA A 361 0.91 29.69 1.98
C ALA A 361 1.59 30.92 2.59
N ASP A 362 2.87 30.82 2.98
CA ASP A 362 3.65 31.93 3.54
C ASP A 362 3.82 33.08 2.53
N LEU A 363 4.04 32.74 1.25
CA LEU A 363 4.08 33.71 0.15
C LEU A 363 2.75 34.45 -0.02
N ARG A 364 1.61 33.75 0.17
CA ARG A 364 0.27 34.34 0.05
C ARG A 364 -0.07 35.27 1.22
N ASP A 365 0.27 34.88 2.45
CA ASP A 365 -0.27 35.54 3.64
C ASP A 365 0.62 36.66 4.19
N SER A 366 1.94 36.65 3.98
CA SER A 366 2.81 37.64 4.66
C SER A 366 4.11 38.03 3.95
N GLY A 367 4.48 37.37 2.85
CA GLY A 367 5.75 37.60 2.16
C GLY A 367 7.00 37.33 3.03
N LYS A 368 6.82 36.79 4.23
CA LYS A 368 7.88 36.42 5.18
C LYS A 368 7.83 34.91 5.42
N TRP A 369 8.94 34.27 5.13
CA TRP A 369 9.15 32.85 5.41
C TRP A 369 9.05 32.56 6.91
N LYS A 370 8.10 31.71 7.33
CA LYS A 370 8.09 31.13 8.68
C LYS A 370 8.95 29.86 8.68
N SER A 371 9.44 29.46 9.86
CA SER A 371 10.28 28.26 10.00
C SER A 371 9.67 27.04 9.28
N ALA A 372 10.54 26.26 8.63
CA ALA A 372 10.14 25.07 7.89
C ALA A 372 9.32 24.11 8.76
N VAL A 373 8.17 23.65 8.25
CA VAL A 373 7.35 22.60 8.87
C VAL A 373 8.22 21.37 9.07
N LYS A 374 8.32 20.94 10.32
CA LYS A 374 9.00 19.71 10.68
C LYS A 374 8.13 18.53 10.24
N PRO A 375 8.73 17.47 9.68
CA PRO A 375 7.97 16.30 9.28
C PRO A 375 7.42 15.59 10.52
N THR A 376 6.26 14.95 10.36
CA THR A 376 5.65 14.12 11.39
C THR A 376 5.81 12.65 11.04
N THR A 377 6.40 11.88 11.95
CA THR A 377 6.57 10.43 11.83
C THR A 377 5.55 9.71 12.71
N ILE A 378 4.82 8.76 12.10
CA ILE A 378 3.80 7.97 12.80
C ILE A 378 4.36 6.60 13.16
N ILE A 379 4.22 6.20 14.42
CA ILE A 379 4.53 4.86 14.91
C ILE A 379 3.20 4.15 15.20
N TYR A 380 3.04 2.93 14.68
CA TYR A 380 1.74 2.23 14.68
C TYR A 380 1.88 0.70 14.66
N GLY A 381 0.74 0.03 14.83
CA GLY A 381 0.56 -1.43 14.86
C GLY A 381 -0.53 -1.91 13.91
N HIS A 382 -1.45 -2.77 14.37
CA HIS A 382 -2.72 -3.21 13.74
C HIS A 382 -2.65 -4.05 12.44
N ASP A 383 -1.71 -3.73 11.54
CA ASP A 383 -1.64 -4.33 10.21
C ASP A 383 -0.74 -5.57 10.09
N ALA A 384 -1.04 -6.60 10.89
CA ALA A 384 -0.35 -7.89 10.91
C ALA A 384 -0.16 -8.54 9.53
N LYS A 385 -1.06 -8.28 8.57
CA LYS A 385 -0.94 -8.81 7.20
C LYS A 385 0.25 -8.20 6.46
N LYS A 386 0.58 -6.93 6.75
CA LYS A 386 1.74 -6.24 6.18
C LYS A 386 3.02 -6.51 6.95
N GLY A 387 2.93 -6.93 8.22
CA GLY A 387 4.09 -7.20 9.05
C GLY A 387 4.86 -5.92 9.41
N LEU A 388 6.14 -6.09 9.78
CA LEU A 388 7.04 -4.99 10.12
C LEU A 388 7.28 -4.06 8.91
N GLN A 389 7.05 -2.76 9.09
CA GLN A 389 7.21 -1.72 8.05
C GLN A 389 8.01 -0.53 8.60
N ILE A 390 9.29 -0.41 8.25
CA ILE A 390 10.16 0.70 8.71
C ILE A 390 10.39 1.68 7.56
N ASN A 391 9.48 2.65 7.42
CA ASN A 391 9.58 3.70 6.41
C ASN A 391 10.10 5.01 7.02
N LYS A 392 10.36 6.02 6.19
CA LYS A 392 10.88 7.32 6.65
C LYS A 392 9.90 8.05 7.59
N TYR A 393 8.62 8.12 7.21
CA TYR A 393 7.58 8.88 7.93
C TYR A 393 6.57 7.99 8.66
N THR A 394 6.70 6.66 8.54
CA THR A 394 5.81 5.70 9.21
C THR A 394 6.60 4.49 9.71
N LYS A 395 6.26 3.97 10.88
CA LYS A 395 6.90 2.83 11.56
C LYS A 395 5.82 1.86 12.01
N GLY A 396 5.51 0.85 11.19
CA GLY A 396 4.56 -0.21 11.51
C GLY A 396 5.27 -1.35 12.22
N LEU A 397 4.86 -1.65 13.45
CA LEU A 397 5.54 -2.59 14.35
C LEU A 397 4.79 -3.92 14.53
N ASP A 398 3.58 -4.04 13.99
CA ASP A 398 2.80 -5.29 14.06
C ASP A 398 3.40 -6.35 13.13
N SER A 399 4.22 -7.22 13.72
CA SER A 399 4.85 -8.38 13.08
C SER A 399 4.12 -9.70 13.36
N ASN A 400 2.81 -9.63 13.69
CA ASN A 400 1.91 -10.76 13.82
C ASN A 400 2.33 -11.78 14.90
N CYS A 401 2.69 -11.30 16.10
CA CYS A 401 3.24 -12.12 17.17
C CYS A 401 2.34 -13.32 17.53
N VAL A 402 1.09 -13.07 17.89
CA VAL A 402 0.13 -14.09 18.39
C VAL A 402 -0.16 -15.26 17.44
N ARG A 403 0.22 -15.14 16.16
CA ARG A 403 0.07 -16.20 15.15
C ARG A 403 1.40 -16.84 14.77
N GLY A 404 2.39 -16.83 15.67
CA GLY A 404 3.72 -17.41 15.45
C GLY A 404 4.65 -16.55 14.61
N GLY A 405 4.39 -15.25 14.50
CA GLY A 405 5.26 -14.30 13.84
C GLY A 405 6.42 -13.88 14.75
N LYS A 406 6.58 -12.57 14.91
CA LYS A 406 7.53 -11.99 15.87
C LYS A 406 6.86 -10.90 16.68
N LEU A 407 7.42 -10.58 17.84
CA LEU A 407 7.12 -9.34 18.56
C LEU A 407 8.25 -8.37 18.24
N SER A 408 7.90 -7.17 17.77
CA SER A 408 8.87 -6.16 17.34
C SER A 408 8.84 -4.95 18.26
N ALA A 409 10.03 -4.42 18.52
CA ALA A 409 10.21 -3.11 19.12
C ALA A 409 11.11 -2.22 18.27
N LEU A 410 10.83 -0.92 18.27
CA LEU A 410 11.71 0.12 17.75
C LEU A 410 12.32 0.89 18.92
N VAL A 411 13.64 0.81 19.06
CA VAL A 411 14.43 1.51 20.07
C VAL A 411 14.99 2.79 19.45
N VAL A 412 14.78 3.91 20.13
CA VAL A 412 15.26 5.23 19.72
C VAL A 412 16.08 5.84 20.85
N ASP A 413 17.32 6.24 20.53
CA ASP A 413 18.23 6.87 21.49
C ASP A 413 18.38 8.40 21.30
N GLU A 414 19.07 9.03 22.25
CA GLU A 414 19.36 10.47 22.26
C GLU A 414 20.24 10.97 21.10
N LYS A 415 20.98 10.06 20.46
CA LYS A 415 21.85 10.35 19.31
C LYS A 415 21.07 10.28 18.00
N GLY A 416 19.81 9.85 18.05
CA GLY A 416 18.97 9.65 16.88
C GLY A 416 19.16 8.29 16.21
N LYS A 417 19.85 7.34 16.86
CA LYS A 417 19.96 5.96 16.35
C LYS A 417 18.59 5.29 16.48
N GLN A 418 18.20 4.58 15.41
CA GLN A 418 17.05 3.69 15.38
C GLN A 418 17.54 2.25 15.33
N GLU A 419 16.94 1.39 16.16
CA GLU A 419 17.26 -0.03 16.19
C GLU A 419 15.99 -0.85 16.33
N VAL A 420 15.84 -1.87 15.49
CA VAL A 420 14.69 -2.79 15.57
C VAL A 420 15.14 -4.04 16.31
N VAL A 421 14.41 -4.38 17.37
CA VAL A 421 14.60 -5.61 18.13
C VAL A 421 13.39 -6.50 17.86
N GLN A 422 13.62 -7.79 17.56
CA GLN A 422 12.54 -8.74 17.37
C GLN A 422 12.82 -10.03 18.13
N VAL A 423 11.78 -10.62 18.70
CA VAL A 423 11.82 -11.99 19.24
C VAL A 423 10.79 -12.86 18.53
N PRO A 424 11.10 -14.16 18.28
CA PRO A 424 10.14 -15.08 17.71
C PRO A 424 8.98 -15.31 18.67
N CYS A 425 7.76 -15.44 18.15
CA CYS A 425 6.58 -15.75 18.95
C CYS A 425 6.10 -17.17 18.71
N ARG A 426 5.42 -17.75 19.71
CA ARG A 426 4.73 -19.04 19.55
C ARG A 426 3.40 -18.82 18.79
N ASP A 427 2.95 -19.83 18.05
CA ASP A 427 1.60 -19.79 17.45
C ASP A 427 0.59 -20.23 18.51
N GLU A 428 0.01 -19.25 19.20
CA GLU A 428 -0.92 -19.47 20.30
C GLU A 428 -2.21 -20.18 19.87
N ARG A 429 -2.50 -20.23 18.56
CA ARG A 429 -3.62 -21.04 18.03
C ARG A 429 -3.37 -22.54 18.10
N GLN A 430 -2.11 -22.97 18.12
CA GLN A 430 -1.72 -24.39 18.15
C GLN A 430 -1.55 -24.92 19.59
N VAL A 431 -1.44 -24.03 20.58
CA VAL A 431 -1.27 -24.40 22.00
C VAL A 431 -2.63 -24.65 22.67
N ALA A 432 -3.71 -24.09 22.12
CA ALA A 432 -5.09 -24.22 22.62
C ALA A 432 -5.88 -25.42 22.04
N SER A 433 -5.25 -26.27 21.21
CA SER A 433 -5.80 -27.52 20.66
C SER A 433 -5.15 -28.73 21.31
#